data_AF-A0A3B9SUT8-F1
#
_entry.id   AF-A0A3B9SUT8-F1
#
_cell.length_a   1.000
_cell.length_b   1.000
_cell.length_c   1.000
_cell.angle_alpha   90.00
_cell.angle_beta   90.00
_cell.angle_gamma   90.00
#
_symmetry.space_group_name_H-M   'P 1'
#
loop_
_entity.id
_entity.type
_entity.pdbx_description
1 polymer ?
#
loop_
_entity_poly.entity_id
_entity_poly.type
_entity_poly.pdbx_seq_one_letter_code
_entity_poly.pdbx_strand_id
1 'polypeptide(L)'
;MIRKIALIVLLLFAIIPGTHVPANGAIQENSSLCTGIIKNNKLFIPLRSVFTDFGFSVDWNGNTNTVIIEKDSAKLTLVVEENQATKKVMINQPILNNSRVYVPLRFASESLGADVEWNSKARAAIVSYGGKKIYVYPKSREEITYYSGAYNING
;
A
#
# COMPACT_ATOMS: atom_id res chain seq x y z
N MET A 1 38.17 -57.42 32.94
CA MET A 1 39.38 -56.57 33.05
C MET A 1 39.02 -55.19 32.51
N ILE A 2 38.86 -54.19 33.40
CA ILE A 2 38.51 -52.80 33.05
C ILE A 2 39.81 -51.98 32.96
N ARG A 3 40.02 -51.24 31.87
CA ARG A 3 41.10 -50.24 31.75
C ARG A 3 40.54 -48.88 31.31
N LYS A 4 40.71 -47.94 32.24
CA LYS A 4 40.63 -46.47 32.30
C LYS A 4 40.63 -45.64 30.98
N ILE A 5 39.67 -44.71 30.92
CA ILE A 5 39.76 -43.23 30.74
C ILE A 5 40.58 -42.66 29.56
N ALA A 6 39.92 -41.87 28.68
CA ALA A 6 40.38 -40.52 28.27
C ALA A 6 39.23 -39.71 27.62
N LEU A 7 39.04 -38.49 28.12
CA LEU A 7 38.15 -37.44 27.66
C LEU A 7 38.96 -36.55 26.69
N ILE A 8 38.55 -36.37 25.43
CA ILE A 8 39.04 -35.25 24.58
C ILE A 8 37.89 -34.69 23.75
N VAL A 9 37.72 -33.38 23.91
CA VAL A 9 36.81 -32.46 23.26
C VAL A 9 37.47 -31.90 21.99
N LEU A 10 36.65 -31.56 20.98
CA LEU A 10 36.81 -30.53 19.93
C LEU A 10 37.16 -30.94 18.48
N LEU A 11 36.48 -30.21 17.57
CA LEU A 11 36.64 -29.96 16.12
C LEU A 11 35.71 -30.81 15.21
N LEU A 12 34.83 -30.28 14.35
CA LEU A 12 34.53 -28.93 13.84
C LEU A 12 33.12 -28.92 13.19
N PHE A 13 32.49 -27.74 13.16
CA PHE A 13 31.40 -27.25 12.28
C PHE A 13 30.93 -28.18 11.13
N ALA A 14 29.63 -28.37 10.89
CA ALA A 14 28.79 -27.29 10.40
C ALA A 14 27.30 -27.41 10.78
N ILE A 15 26.83 -26.35 11.42
CA ILE A 15 25.44 -25.87 11.41
C ILE A 15 25.17 -25.36 10.01
N ILE A 16 24.15 -25.89 9.31
CA ILE A 16 23.12 -25.03 8.70
C ILE A 16 21.81 -25.86 8.57
N PRO A 17 20.82 -25.75 9.48
CA PRO A 17 19.43 -25.95 9.07
C PRO A 17 19.00 -24.68 8.32
N GLY A 18 19.51 -24.54 7.09
CA GLY A 18 19.12 -23.48 6.18
C GLY A 18 17.83 -23.92 5.53
N THR A 19 16.70 -23.44 6.05
CA THR A 19 15.45 -23.50 5.30
C THR A 19 15.69 -22.82 3.96
N HIS A 20 15.42 -23.56 2.89
CA HIS A 20 15.48 -23.06 1.53
C HIS A 20 14.39 -21.97 1.41
N VAL A 21 14.78 -20.70 1.45
CA VAL A 21 13.89 -19.60 1.06
C VAL A 21 13.61 -19.80 -0.44
N PRO A 22 12.36 -20.00 -0.88
CA PRO A 22 12.10 -20.19 -2.30
C PRO A 22 12.46 -18.91 -3.05
N ALA A 23 13.33 -19.07 -4.05
CA ALA A 23 13.64 -18.04 -5.04
C ALA A 23 12.44 -17.88 -5.99
N ASN A 24 11.32 -17.34 -5.49
CA ASN A 24 10.27 -16.70 -6.28
C ASN A 24 9.17 -16.17 -5.38
N GLY A 25 9.14 -14.85 -5.19
CA GLY A 25 7.94 -14.01 -5.24
C GLY A 25 6.70 -14.36 -4.40
N ALA A 26 6.76 -15.28 -3.44
CA ALA A 26 5.62 -15.57 -2.58
C ALA A 26 5.32 -14.33 -1.74
N ILE A 27 4.21 -13.67 -2.04
CA ILE A 27 3.59 -12.67 -1.17
C ILE A 27 3.38 -13.35 0.20
N GLN A 28 4.03 -12.80 1.23
CA GLN A 28 3.93 -13.30 2.60
C GLN A 28 2.45 -13.36 3.02
N GLU A 29 2.02 -14.36 3.80
CA GLU A 29 0.60 -14.67 4.10
C GLU A 29 -0.26 -13.49 4.61
N ASN A 30 0.35 -12.36 4.99
CA ASN A 30 -0.31 -11.11 5.39
C ASN A 30 -0.02 -9.94 4.44
N SER A 31 0.04 -10.19 3.13
CA SER A 31 0.31 -9.14 2.14
C SER A 31 -0.71 -9.08 1.00
N SER A 32 -1.20 -7.88 0.74
CA SER A 32 -2.07 -7.57 -0.40
C SER A 32 -1.33 -6.72 -1.42
N LEU A 33 -1.78 -6.78 -2.68
CA LEU A 33 -1.27 -5.95 -3.76
C LEU A 33 -2.32 -4.91 -4.17
N CYS A 34 -1.91 -3.67 -4.38
CA CYS A 34 -2.74 -2.68 -5.02
C CYS A 34 -1.95 -1.84 -6.01
N THR A 35 -2.67 -1.08 -6.84
CA THR A 35 -2.05 -0.22 -7.82
C THR A 35 -2.48 1.23 -7.61
N GLY A 36 -1.52 2.14 -7.64
CA GLY A 36 -1.73 3.58 -7.57
C GLY A 36 -1.35 4.29 -8.86
N ILE A 37 -1.68 5.57 -8.98
CA ILE A 37 -1.30 6.43 -10.11
C ILE A 37 -0.30 7.48 -9.65
N ILE A 38 0.70 7.80 -10.46
CA ILE A 38 1.61 8.91 -10.16
C ILE A 38 1.07 10.19 -10.78
N LYS A 39 0.87 11.23 -9.96
CA LYS A 39 0.50 12.58 -10.40
C LYS A 39 1.27 13.60 -9.59
N ASN A 40 1.86 14.60 -10.24
CA ASN A 40 2.64 15.67 -9.60
C ASN A 40 3.68 15.13 -8.59
N ASN A 41 4.44 14.11 -9.00
CA ASN A 41 5.47 13.44 -8.19
C ASN A 41 4.95 12.79 -6.89
N LYS A 42 3.66 12.43 -6.84
CA LYS A 42 3.04 11.72 -5.72
C LYS A 42 2.33 10.46 -6.20
N LEU A 43 2.41 9.42 -5.38
CA LEU A 43 1.64 8.20 -5.56
C LEU A 43 0.25 8.37 -4.95
N PHE A 44 -0.76 8.31 -5.81
CA PHE A 44 -2.17 8.33 -5.43
C PHE A 44 -2.73 6.92 -5.45
N ILE A 45 -3.51 6.56 -4.45
CA ILE A 45 -4.11 5.22 -4.34
C ILE A 45 -5.64 5.30 -4.33
N PRO A 46 -6.33 4.29 -4.90
CA PRO A 46 -7.76 4.14 -4.69
C PRO A 46 -8.00 3.87 -3.21
N LEU A 47 -8.67 4.81 -2.55
CA LEU A 47 -8.74 4.87 -1.09
C LEU A 47 -9.26 3.56 -0.46
N ARG A 48 -10.38 3.06 -0.99
CA ARG A 48 -11.03 1.85 -0.47
C ARG A 48 -10.13 0.60 -0.55
N SER A 49 -9.34 0.46 -1.61
CA SER A 49 -8.51 -0.74 -1.82
C SER A 49 -7.42 -0.92 -0.78
N VAL A 50 -6.94 0.16 -0.15
CA VAL A 50 -5.86 0.08 0.85
C VAL A 50 -6.44 0.00 2.25
N PHE A 51 -7.40 0.86 2.59
CA PHE A 51 -7.86 0.98 3.97
C PHE A 51 -8.87 -0.09 4.38
N THR A 52 -9.70 -0.59 3.46
CA THR A 52 -10.58 -1.74 3.77
C THR A 52 -9.75 -2.99 4.07
N ASP A 53 -8.61 -3.17 3.39
CA ASP A 53 -7.70 -4.28 3.63
C ASP A 53 -7.06 -4.24 5.03
N PHE A 54 -6.89 -3.04 5.61
CA PHE A 54 -6.46 -2.86 6.99
C PHE A 54 -7.61 -2.88 8.01
N GLY A 55 -8.84 -3.11 7.55
CA GLY A 55 -10.04 -3.20 8.37
C GLY A 55 -10.66 -1.86 8.76
N PHE A 56 -10.37 -0.78 8.03
CA PHE A 56 -11.08 0.49 8.20
C PHE A 56 -12.44 0.45 7.48
N SER A 57 -13.45 1.07 8.09
CA SER A 57 -14.67 1.45 7.36
C SER A 57 -14.35 2.59 6.39
N VAL A 58 -14.94 2.58 5.20
CA VAL A 58 -14.76 3.61 4.16
C VAL A 58 -16.13 3.96 3.57
N ASP A 59 -16.72 5.03 4.08
CA ASP A 59 -18.08 5.44 3.79
C ASP A 59 -18.12 6.72 2.95
N TRP A 60 -19.04 6.77 1.99
CA TRP A 60 -19.29 7.95 1.17
C TRP A 60 -20.59 8.63 1.58
N ASN A 61 -20.51 9.93 1.86
CA ASN A 61 -21.68 10.80 2.01
C ASN A 61 -21.85 11.63 0.74
N GLY A 62 -22.84 11.26 -0.07
CA GLY A 62 -23.16 11.95 -1.33
C GLY A 62 -23.80 13.33 -1.16
N ASN A 63 -24.37 13.64 0.01
CA ASN A 63 -24.94 14.97 0.25
C ASN A 63 -23.84 16.02 0.46
N THR A 64 -22.71 15.60 1.03
CA THR A 64 -21.58 16.49 1.36
C THR A 64 -20.33 16.19 0.53
N ASN A 65 -20.43 15.30 -0.46
CA ASN A 65 -19.30 14.79 -1.24
C ASN A 65 -18.10 14.42 -0.38
N THR A 66 -18.34 13.70 0.70
CA THR A 66 -17.34 13.43 1.73
C THR A 66 -17.07 11.94 1.85
N VAL A 67 -15.80 11.55 1.90
CA VAL A 67 -15.38 10.22 2.33
C VAL A 67 -15.02 10.25 3.80
N ILE A 68 -15.56 9.32 4.57
CA ILE A 68 -15.24 9.10 5.98
C ILE A 68 -14.53 7.76 6.09
N ILE A 69 -13.38 7.76 6.74
CA ILE A 69 -12.58 6.57 7.00
C ILE A 69 -12.39 6.45 8.50
N GLU A 70 -12.73 5.31 9.08
CA GLU A 70 -12.62 5.15 10.53
C GLU A 70 -12.33 3.71 10.96
N LYS A 71 -11.60 3.60 12.06
CA LYS A 71 -11.33 2.35 12.79
C LYS A 71 -10.92 2.71 14.21
N ASP A 72 -11.55 2.09 15.21
CA ASP A 72 -11.31 2.38 16.62
C ASP A 72 -11.39 3.90 16.91
N SER A 73 -10.28 4.54 17.31
CA SER A 73 -10.20 5.98 17.53
C SER A 73 -9.67 6.78 16.33
N ALA A 74 -9.20 6.11 15.27
CA ALA A 74 -8.68 6.77 14.08
C ALA A 74 -9.84 7.16 13.15
N LYS A 75 -9.88 8.44 12.74
CA LYS A 75 -10.89 8.97 11.82
C LYS A 75 -10.30 10.00 10.87
N LEU A 76 -10.56 9.83 9.58
CA LEU A 76 -10.19 10.76 8.52
C LEU A 76 -11.41 11.12 7.68
N THR A 77 -11.71 12.40 7.58
CA THR A 77 -12.82 12.94 6.78
C THR A 77 -12.24 13.74 5.62
N LEU A 78 -12.60 13.37 4.39
CA LEU A 78 -12.09 13.95 3.17
C LEU A 78 -13.23 14.48 2.30
N VAL A 79 -13.24 15.78 2.04
CA VAL A 79 -14.17 16.38 1.07
C VAL A 79 -13.58 16.23 -0.33
N VAL A 80 -14.37 15.66 -1.24
CA VAL A 80 -14.03 15.48 -2.65
C VAL A 80 -14.73 16.59 -3.43
N GLU A 81 -14.04 17.70 -3.66
CA GLU A 81 -14.56 18.78 -4.51
C GLU A 81 -14.55 18.33 -5.97
N GLU A 82 -15.68 18.44 -6.69
CA GLU A 82 -15.82 17.94 -8.05
C GLU A 82 -15.13 18.80 -9.12
N ASN A 83 -14.60 19.97 -8.78
CA ASN A 83 -14.10 20.87 -9.82
C ASN A 83 -13.20 21.95 -9.22
N GLN A 84 -11.95 22.07 -9.67
CA GLN A 84 -11.17 23.30 -9.51
C GLN A 84 -10.13 23.42 -10.65
N ALA A 85 -10.59 23.79 -11.84
CA ALA A 85 -9.74 24.34 -12.88
C ALA A 85 -9.02 25.66 -12.47
N THR A 86 -9.20 26.16 -11.23
CA THR A 86 -8.66 27.44 -10.77
C THR A 86 -8.20 27.49 -9.30
N LYS A 87 -8.11 26.38 -8.55
CA LYS A 87 -7.68 26.41 -7.14
C LYS A 87 -6.33 25.72 -7.03
N LYS A 88 -5.30 26.51 -6.70
CA LYS A 88 -3.98 26.11 -6.19
C LYS A 88 -3.98 24.63 -5.76
N VAL A 89 -3.34 23.76 -6.55
CA VAL A 89 -3.30 22.31 -6.28
C VAL A 89 -2.87 22.10 -4.84
N MET A 90 -3.83 21.82 -3.97
CA MET A 90 -3.55 21.59 -2.56
C MET A 90 -2.83 20.25 -2.51
N ILE A 91 -1.68 20.23 -1.85
CA ILE A 91 -0.71 19.14 -1.91
C ILE A 91 -1.34 17.78 -1.50
N ASN A 92 -2.48 17.78 -0.80
CA ASN A 92 -3.13 16.57 -0.29
C ASN A 92 -4.59 16.37 -0.74
N GLN A 93 -5.05 17.04 -1.81
CA GLN A 93 -6.45 16.95 -2.23
C GLN A 93 -6.80 15.56 -2.81
N PRO A 94 -7.93 14.95 -2.41
CA PRO A 94 -8.49 13.79 -3.10
C PRO A 94 -8.84 14.11 -4.55
N ILE A 95 -8.76 13.11 -5.43
CA ILE A 95 -9.11 13.21 -6.84
C ILE A 95 -10.19 12.18 -7.13
N LEU A 96 -11.31 12.62 -7.72
CA LEU A 96 -12.28 11.72 -8.30
C LEU A 96 -11.84 11.34 -9.72
N ASN A 97 -11.69 10.04 -9.99
CA ASN A 97 -11.35 9.53 -11.32
C ASN A 97 -12.02 8.17 -11.55
N ASN A 98 -12.75 8.02 -12.65
CA ASN A 98 -13.50 6.80 -13.00
C ASN A 98 -14.34 6.28 -11.82
N SER A 99 -15.11 7.16 -11.19
CA SER A 99 -15.96 6.86 -10.02
C SER A 99 -15.20 6.30 -8.81
N ARG A 100 -13.89 6.55 -8.71
CA ARG A 100 -13.06 6.18 -7.56
C ARG A 100 -12.37 7.42 -6.98
N VAL A 101 -12.32 7.48 -5.66
CA VAL A 101 -11.57 8.51 -4.95
C VAL A 101 -10.14 8.06 -4.78
N TYR A 102 -9.22 8.87 -5.30
CA TYR A 102 -7.79 8.72 -5.19
C TYR A 102 -7.21 9.72 -4.21
N VAL A 103 -6.34 9.28 -3.32
CA VAL A 103 -5.68 10.16 -2.35
C VAL A 103 -4.17 9.95 -2.35
N PRO A 104 -3.37 10.98 -2.01
CA PRO A 104 -1.93 10.77 -1.82
C PRO A 104 -1.70 9.73 -0.74
N LEU A 105 -0.99 8.67 -1.10
CA LEU A 105 -0.81 7.48 -0.28
C LEU A 105 -0.29 7.83 1.12
N ARG A 106 0.79 8.60 1.18
CA ARG A 106 1.45 8.96 2.43
C ARG A 106 0.52 9.77 3.34
N PHE A 107 -0.16 10.77 2.79
CA PHE A 107 -1.08 11.61 3.55
C PHE A 107 -2.18 10.78 4.22
N ALA A 108 -2.87 9.93 3.46
CA ALA A 108 -3.96 9.13 4.01
C ALA A 108 -3.46 8.07 5.00
N SER A 109 -2.31 7.46 4.72
CA SER A 109 -1.73 6.42 5.58
C SER A 109 -1.31 6.98 6.93
N GLU A 110 -0.51 8.06 6.93
CA GLU A 110 -0.01 8.68 8.15
C GLU A 110 -1.16 9.28 8.99
N SER A 111 -2.18 9.86 8.33
CA SER A 111 -3.38 10.38 9.02
C SER A 111 -4.18 9.30 9.75
N LEU A 112 -4.02 8.04 9.37
CA LEU A 112 -4.70 6.88 9.94
C LEU A 112 -3.76 6.01 10.79
N GLY A 113 -2.52 6.47 11.04
CA GLY A 113 -1.53 5.78 11.85
C GLY A 113 -0.83 4.60 11.16
N ALA A 114 -0.83 4.56 9.83
CA ALA A 114 -0.12 3.57 9.03
C ALA A 114 1.23 4.11 8.51
N ASP A 115 2.24 3.26 8.49
CA ASP A 115 3.59 3.59 8.01
C ASP A 115 3.73 3.39 6.50
N VAL A 116 4.53 4.22 5.84
CA VAL A 116 4.81 4.12 4.39
C VAL A 116 6.30 4.17 4.09
N GLU A 117 6.81 3.09 3.50
CA GLU A 117 8.20 2.96 3.03
C GLU A 117 8.25 2.80 1.51
N TRP A 118 9.29 3.32 0.85
CA TRP A 118 9.56 2.99 -0.56
C TRP A 118 10.58 1.86 -0.68
N ASN A 119 10.21 0.78 -1.36
CA ASN A 119 11.15 -0.30 -1.68
C ASN A 119 11.63 -0.18 -3.12
N SER A 120 12.87 0.30 -3.29
CA SER A 120 13.47 0.51 -4.61
C SER A 120 13.67 -0.78 -5.42
N LYS A 121 13.91 -1.92 -4.77
CA LYS A 121 14.08 -3.22 -5.46
C LYS A 121 12.77 -3.71 -6.04
N ALA A 122 11.69 -3.60 -5.27
CA ALA A 122 10.34 -3.98 -5.69
C ALA A 122 9.68 -2.91 -6.58
N ARG A 123 10.21 -1.67 -6.60
CA ARG A 123 9.61 -0.49 -7.23
C ARG A 123 8.17 -0.26 -6.76
N ALA A 124 7.97 -0.42 -5.46
CA ALA A 124 6.67 -0.33 -4.81
C ALA A 124 6.76 0.45 -3.51
N ALA A 125 5.69 1.16 -3.17
CA ALA A 125 5.51 1.65 -1.81
C ALA A 125 4.92 0.52 -0.95
N ILE A 126 5.39 0.37 0.28
CA ILE A 126 4.93 -0.61 1.24
C ILE A 126 4.20 0.17 2.35
N VAL A 127 2.92 -0.13 2.52
CA VAL A 127 2.09 0.40 3.61
C VAL A 127 2.00 -0.65 4.70
N SER A 128 2.26 -0.29 5.95
CA SER A 128 2.21 -1.22 7.08
C SER A 128 1.26 -0.70 8.16
N TYR A 129 0.36 -1.56 8.63
CA TYR A 129 -0.57 -1.25 9.72
C TYR A 129 -1.02 -2.53 10.42
N GLY A 130 -0.99 -2.54 11.76
CA GLY A 130 -1.49 -3.68 12.56
C GLY A 130 -0.84 -5.03 12.21
N GLY A 131 0.44 -5.03 11.82
CA GLY A 131 1.15 -6.24 11.39
C GLY A 131 0.88 -6.71 9.96
N LYS A 132 -0.06 -6.08 9.23
CA LYS A 132 -0.33 -6.33 7.81
C LYS A 132 0.49 -5.40 6.93
N LYS A 133 0.86 -5.86 5.74
CA LYS A 133 1.55 -5.06 4.71
C LYS A 133 0.75 -5.02 3.41
N ILE A 134 0.78 -3.88 2.71
CA ILE A 134 0.22 -3.73 1.37
C ILE A 134 1.28 -3.17 0.45
N TYR A 135 1.52 -3.84 -0.67
CA TYR A 135 2.45 -3.40 -1.71
C TYR A 135 1.68 -2.61 -2.77
N VAL A 136 2.03 -1.34 -2.90
CA VAL A 136 1.43 -0.39 -3.81
C VAL A 136 2.36 -0.17 -4.99
N TYR A 137 2.00 -0.71 -6.14
CA TYR A 137 2.74 -0.50 -7.39
C TYR A 137 2.21 0.74 -8.10
N PRO A 138 3.08 1.62 -8.64
CA PRO A 138 2.65 2.67 -9.53
C PRO A 138 2.27 2.10 -10.91
N LYS A 139 1.04 2.35 -11.38
CA LYS A 139 0.64 2.17 -12.78
C LYS A 139 1.53 3.05 -13.65
N SER A 140 2.08 2.49 -14.72
CA SER A 140 2.82 3.28 -15.71
C SER A 140 1.88 4.27 -16.41
N ARG A 141 2.43 5.38 -16.91
CA ARG A 141 1.64 6.43 -17.58
C ARG A 141 0.89 5.90 -18.82
N GLU A 142 1.46 4.88 -19.48
CA GLU A 142 0.90 4.24 -20.68
C GLU A 142 -0.35 3.40 -20.37
N GLU A 143 -0.42 2.77 -19.21
CA GLU A 143 -1.58 1.96 -18.80
C GLU A 143 -2.79 2.85 -18.45
N ILE A 144 -2.56 4.08 -17.98
CA ILE A 144 -3.62 5.06 -17.66
C ILE A 144 -4.28 5.59 -18.94
N THR A 145 -3.52 5.82 -20.01
CA THR A 145 -4.06 6.27 -21.30
C THR A 145 -4.96 5.21 -21.95
N TYR A 146 -4.66 3.92 -21.77
CA TYR A 146 -5.50 2.83 -22.28
C TYR A 146 -6.91 2.83 -21.65
N TYR A 147 -7.01 3.03 -20.33
CA TYR A 147 -8.31 3.13 -19.66
C TYR A 147 -9.00 4.49 -19.83
N SER A 148 -8.25 5.57 -20.07
CA SER A 148 -8.79 6.90 -20.38
C SER A 148 -9.29 7.01 -21.82
N GLY A 149 -8.74 6.25 -22.76
CA GLY A 149 -9.12 6.27 -24.19
C GLY A 149 -10.36 5.42 -24.52
N ALA A 150 -10.76 4.50 -23.63
CA ALA A 150 -11.93 3.65 -23.80
C ALA A 150 -13.28 4.34 -23.48
N TYR A 151 -13.25 5.56 -22.95
CA TYR A 151 -14.43 6.42 -22.74
C TYR A 151 -14.30 7.71 -23.55
N ASN A 152 -14.10 7.60 -24.86
CA ASN A 152 -14.57 8.62 -25.80
C ASN A 152 -15.97 8.20 -26.23
N ILE A 153 -17.00 8.58 -25.45
CA ILE A 153 -18.34 8.68 -26.03
C ILE A 153 -18.31 9.94 -26.90
N ASN A 154 -18.48 9.72 -28.20
CA ASN A 154 -18.63 10.77 -29.19
C ASN A 154 -19.77 11.72 -28.80
N GLY A 155 -19.69 12.93 -29.37
CA GLY A 155 -20.74 13.95 -29.31
C GLY A 155 -22.11 13.50 -29.81
#